data_AF-A0A0K8RR27-F1
#
_entry.id   AF-A0A0K8RR27-F1
#
_cell.length_a   1.000
_cell.length_b   1.000
_cell.length_c   1.000
_cell.angle_alpha   90.00
_cell.angle_beta   90.00
_cell.angle_gamma   90.00
#
_symmetry.space_group_name_H-M   'P 1'
#
loop_
_entity.id
_entity.type
_entity.pdbx_description
1 polymer ?
#
loop_
_entity_poly.entity_id
_entity_poly.type
_entity_poly.pdbx_seq_one_letter_code
_entity_poly.pdbx_strand_id
1 'polypeptide(L)'
;MNCCTAARIFMMSALICSTAAETKGEGDVCKTADCMRLGLELSDAINASADPCDDFYDYVCKKWKNKTKLPPYLPSYGHLWLIREEVAKKINDTLRNMERKTMNQSFQDKIVMAYHSCMNGADELHQLNNTLKTFGINKWPMMLNSTETILWTEVYRKIRIEGDLSFIFSIDLRPYSHNTSKRAIMLDKYEMIPSPDFSNN
;
A
#
# COMPACT_ATOMS: atom_id res chain seq x y z
N MET A 1 -13.57 -61.24 -15.79
CA MET A 1 -13.82 -59.87 -16.28
C MET A 1 -12.75 -59.59 -17.33
N ASN A 2 -13.13 -59.57 -18.61
CA ASN A 2 -12.16 -59.59 -19.72
C ASN A 2 -11.57 -58.20 -19.95
N CYS A 3 -10.31 -58.14 -20.42
CA CYS A 3 -9.60 -56.90 -20.73
C CYS A 3 -10.42 -55.97 -21.65
N CYS A 4 -11.19 -56.55 -22.59
CA CYS A 4 -12.11 -55.81 -23.46
C CYS A 4 -13.28 -55.13 -22.73
N THR A 5 -13.72 -55.65 -21.59
CA THR A 5 -14.82 -55.09 -20.80
C THR A 5 -14.36 -53.87 -20.00
N ALA A 6 -13.12 -53.91 -19.46
CA ALA A 6 -12.52 -52.77 -18.77
C ALA A 6 -12.19 -51.61 -19.74
N ALA A 7 -11.68 -51.92 -20.93
CA ALA A 7 -11.39 -50.91 -21.96
C ALA A 7 -12.64 -50.17 -22.46
N ARG A 8 -13.79 -50.86 -22.56
CA ARG A 8 -15.06 -50.23 -22.93
C ARG A 8 -15.64 -49.34 -21.84
N ILE A 9 -15.46 -49.69 -20.57
CA ILE A 9 -15.91 -48.85 -19.45
C ILE A 9 -15.09 -47.55 -19.39
N PHE A 10 -13.76 -47.63 -19.58
CA PHE A 10 -12.88 -46.46 -19.59
C PHE A 10 -13.12 -45.51 -20.78
N MET A 11 -13.41 -46.06 -21.97
CA MET A 11 -13.75 -45.26 -23.16
C MET A 11 -15.11 -44.57 -23.01
N MET A 12 -16.09 -45.21 -22.35
CA MET A 12 -17.41 -44.62 -22.11
C MET A 12 -17.37 -43.54 -21.02
N SER A 13 -16.53 -43.67 -19.99
CA SER A 13 -16.35 -42.60 -18.99
C SER A 13 -15.63 -41.38 -19.56
N ALA A 14 -14.67 -41.56 -20.48
CA ALA A 14 -14.02 -40.46 -21.17
C ALA A 14 -14.98 -39.68 -22.11
N LEU A 15 -15.92 -40.38 -22.74
CA LEU A 15 -16.96 -39.74 -23.57
C LEU A 15 -17.98 -38.95 -22.74
N ILE A 16 -18.31 -39.39 -21.51
CA ILE A 16 -19.23 -38.68 -20.62
C ILE A 16 -18.58 -37.42 -20.02
N CYS A 17 -17.26 -37.41 -19.79
CA CYS A 17 -16.55 -36.20 -19.36
C CYS A 17 -16.34 -35.15 -20.47
N SER A 18 -16.56 -35.52 -21.74
CA SER A 18 -16.31 -34.61 -22.88
C SER A 18 -17.53 -33.77 -23.27
N THR A 19 -18.72 -34.01 -22.70
CA THR A 19 -19.97 -33.33 -23.10
C THR A 19 -20.43 -32.22 -22.16
N ALA A 20 -19.61 -31.83 -21.18
CA ALA A 20 -19.84 -30.65 -20.32
C ALA A 20 -18.86 -29.49 -20.59
N ALA A 21 -18.14 -29.52 -21.71
CA ALA A 21 -17.59 -28.29 -22.28
C ALA A 21 -18.71 -27.64 -23.10
N GLU A 22 -19.55 -26.85 -22.45
CA GLU A 22 -20.46 -25.94 -23.15
C GLU A 22 -19.62 -25.07 -24.09
N THR A 23 -19.70 -25.32 -25.39
CA THR A 23 -19.19 -24.42 -26.42
C THR A 23 -20.03 -23.15 -26.37
N LYS A 24 -19.65 -22.19 -25.51
CA LYS A 24 -20.17 -20.82 -25.58
C LYS A 24 -19.86 -20.29 -26.98
N GLY A 25 -20.93 -20.02 -27.73
CA GLY A 25 -20.87 -19.63 -29.13
C GLY A 25 -20.00 -18.40 -29.37
N GLU A 26 -19.38 -18.38 -30.54
CA GLU A 26 -18.51 -17.35 -31.12
C GLU A 26 -19.13 -15.93 -31.21
N GLY A 27 -20.40 -15.77 -30.81
CA GLY A 27 -21.19 -14.54 -30.95
C GLY A 27 -21.19 -13.57 -29.77
N ASP A 28 -20.64 -13.92 -28.61
CA ASP A 28 -20.73 -13.10 -27.38
C ASP A 28 -19.36 -12.65 -26.83
N VAL A 29 -18.35 -12.54 -27.70
CA VAL A 29 -17.02 -12.03 -27.32
C VAL A 29 -17.01 -10.51 -27.44
N CYS A 30 -16.74 -9.81 -26.33
CA CYS A 30 -16.62 -8.37 -26.31
C CYS A 30 -15.45 -7.88 -27.19
N LYS A 31 -15.75 -6.97 -28.13
CA LYS A 31 -14.77 -6.37 -29.07
C LYS A 31 -14.65 -4.85 -28.90
N THR A 32 -15.00 -4.31 -27.73
CA THR A 32 -14.72 -2.90 -27.45
C THR A 32 -13.22 -2.69 -27.30
N ALA A 33 -12.74 -1.46 -27.48
CA ALA A 33 -11.33 -1.14 -27.29
C ALA A 33 -10.85 -1.50 -25.87
N ASP A 34 -11.68 -1.28 -24.85
CA ASP A 34 -11.35 -1.66 -23.47
C ASP A 34 -11.25 -3.17 -23.27
N CYS A 35 -12.17 -3.96 -23.85
CA CYS A 35 -12.12 -5.41 -23.78
C CYS A 35 -10.87 -5.97 -24.47
N MET A 36 -10.51 -5.44 -25.64
CA MET A 36 -9.30 -5.85 -26.34
C MET A 36 -8.04 -5.50 -25.55
N ARG A 37 -7.96 -4.27 -25.01
CA ARG A 37 -6.84 -3.83 -24.17
C ARG A 37 -6.67 -4.72 -22.94
N LEU A 38 -7.75 -4.94 -22.19
CA LEU A 38 -7.71 -5.79 -20.99
C LEU A 38 -7.39 -7.25 -21.32
N GLY A 39 -7.94 -7.77 -22.42
CA GLY A 39 -7.66 -9.13 -22.88
C GLY A 39 -6.18 -9.33 -23.21
N LEU A 40 -5.55 -8.35 -23.86
CA LEU A 40 -4.10 -8.36 -24.13
C LEU A 40 -3.28 -8.25 -22.85
N GLU A 41 -3.62 -7.32 -21.95
CA GLU A 41 -2.94 -7.17 -20.65
C GLU A 41 -2.98 -8.46 -19.82
N LEU A 42 -4.14 -9.13 -19.78
CA LEU A 42 -4.31 -10.40 -19.09
C LEU A 42 -3.52 -11.53 -19.76
N SER A 43 -3.60 -11.64 -21.09
CA SER A 43 -2.87 -12.67 -21.85
C SER A 43 -1.34 -12.53 -21.69
N ASP A 44 -0.84 -11.31 -21.56
CA ASP A 44 0.58 -11.03 -21.31
C ASP A 44 1.05 -11.51 -19.92
N ALA A 45 0.15 -11.55 -18.94
CA ALA A 45 0.44 -11.95 -17.56
C ALA A 45 0.31 -13.47 -17.34
N ILE A 46 -0.58 -14.15 -18.07
CA ILE A 46 -0.91 -15.57 -17.89
C ILE A 46 0.23 -16.49 -18.35
N ASN A 47 0.65 -17.38 -17.46
CA ASN A 47 1.48 -18.54 -17.78
C ASN A 47 0.62 -19.78 -18.10
N ALA A 48 0.20 -19.90 -19.36
CA ALA A 48 -0.62 -21.02 -19.84
C ALA A 48 0.05 -22.41 -19.77
N SER A 49 1.35 -22.48 -19.44
CA SER A 49 2.07 -23.75 -19.23
C SER A 49 1.89 -24.31 -17.81
N ALA A 50 1.41 -23.50 -16.86
CA ALA A 50 1.07 -23.96 -15.52
C ALA A 50 -0.37 -24.50 -15.49
N ASP A 51 -0.65 -25.52 -14.67
CA ASP A 51 -2.02 -25.94 -14.41
C ASP A 51 -2.65 -25.01 -13.35
N PRO A 52 -3.75 -24.29 -13.65
CA PRO A 52 -4.41 -23.43 -12.67
C PRO A 52 -4.99 -24.20 -11.46
N CYS A 53 -5.23 -25.50 -11.57
CA CYS A 53 -5.67 -26.35 -10.46
C CYS A 53 -4.53 -26.68 -9.48
N ASP A 54 -3.28 -26.62 -9.94
CA ASP A 54 -2.09 -26.89 -9.12
C ASP A 54 -1.50 -25.60 -8.53
N ASP A 55 -1.27 -24.58 -9.35
CA ASP A 55 -0.76 -23.27 -8.93
C ASP A 55 -1.41 -22.14 -9.71
N PHE A 56 -2.56 -21.68 -9.19
CA PHE A 56 -3.29 -20.56 -9.78
C PHE A 56 -2.48 -19.26 -9.80
N TYR A 57 -1.58 -19.05 -8.83
CA TYR A 57 -0.76 -17.84 -8.78
C TYR A 57 0.27 -17.86 -9.91
N ASP A 58 0.93 -18.98 -10.15
CA ASP A 58 1.85 -19.11 -11.29
C ASP A 58 1.08 -18.90 -12.60
N TYR A 59 -0.04 -19.60 -12.76
CA TYR A 59 -0.89 -19.49 -13.95
C TYR A 59 -1.28 -18.04 -14.27
N VAL A 60 -1.68 -17.23 -13.28
CA VAL A 60 -2.17 -15.87 -13.54
C VAL A 60 -1.12 -14.76 -13.43
N CYS A 61 -0.03 -14.95 -12.67
CA CYS A 61 0.90 -13.85 -12.33
C CYS A 61 2.35 -14.09 -12.78
N LYS A 62 2.77 -15.32 -13.11
CA LYS A 62 4.21 -15.63 -13.25
C LYS A 62 4.88 -14.86 -14.36
N LYS A 63 4.25 -14.70 -15.53
CA LYS A 63 4.87 -13.91 -16.62
C LYS A 63 4.98 -12.44 -16.24
N TRP A 64 3.96 -11.88 -15.60
CA TRP A 64 4.02 -10.50 -15.11
C TRP A 64 5.14 -10.31 -14.08
N LYS A 65 5.26 -11.22 -13.11
CA LYS A 65 6.32 -11.21 -12.09
C LYS A 65 7.72 -11.28 -12.73
N ASN A 66 7.89 -12.12 -13.76
CA ASN A 66 9.18 -12.27 -14.45
C ASN A 66 9.54 -11.04 -15.31
N LYS A 67 8.55 -10.39 -15.92
CA LYS A 67 8.73 -9.19 -16.75
C LYS A 67 8.94 -7.93 -15.92
N THR A 68 8.33 -7.87 -14.73
CA THR A 68 8.32 -6.68 -13.88
C THR A 68 9.53 -6.64 -12.96
N LYS A 69 10.26 -5.52 -12.98
CA LYS A 69 11.39 -5.28 -12.07
C LYS A 69 10.88 -4.58 -10.81
N LEU A 70 11.23 -5.12 -9.65
CA LEU A 70 11.02 -4.46 -8.36
C LEU A 70 11.89 -3.20 -8.30
N PRO A 71 11.30 -2.00 -8.14
CA PRO A 71 12.10 -0.78 -7.94
C PRO A 71 12.95 -0.90 -6.67
N PRO A 72 14.20 -0.38 -6.66
CA PRO A 72 15.14 -0.60 -5.56
C PRO A 72 14.72 0.06 -4.23
N TYR A 73 13.78 1.00 -4.28
CA TYR A 73 13.26 1.73 -3.13
C TYR A 73 11.95 1.13 -2.58
N LEU A 74 11.46 0.02 -3.13
CA LEU A 74 10.24 -0.64 -2.67
C LEU A 74 10.52 -2.05 -2.13
N PRO A 75 9.93 -2.43 -0.99
CA PRO A 75 10.06 -3.78 -0.45
C PRO A 75 9.18 -4.81 -1.20
N SER A 76 8.16 -4.35 -1.91
CA SER A 76 7.26 -5.18 -2.73
C SER A 76 6.66 -4.36 -3.86
N TYR A 77 6.24 -5.03 -4.94
CA TYR A 77 5.67 -4.36 -6.10
C TYR A 77 4.57 -5.21 -6.75
N GLY A 78 3.49 -4.55 -7.15
CA GLY A 78 2.25 -5.20 -7.60
C GLY A 78 1.31 -4.19 -8.25
N HIS A 79 0.16 -4.66 -8.73
CA HIS A 79 -0.80 -3.80 -9.43
C HIS A 79 -1.32 -2.62 -8.60
N LEU A 80 -1.48 -2.78 -7.28
CA LEU A 80 -1.86 -1.65 -6.41
C LEU A 80 -0.78 -0.56 -6.35
N TRP A 81 0.50 -0.92 -6.47
CA TRP A 81 1.59 0.06 -6.55
C TRP A 81 1.54 0.83 -7.87
N LEU A 82 1.29 0.15 -9.00
CA LEU A 82 1.12 0.81 -10.30
C LEU A 82 0.01 1.87 -10.24
N ILE A 83 -1.13 1.54 -9.64
CA ILE A 83 -2.25 2.47 -9.47
C ILE A 83 -1.84 3.65 -8.57
N ARG A 84 -1.16 3.37 -7.45
CA ARG A 84 -0.67 4.44 -6.55
C ARG A 84 0.29 5.39 -7.25
N GLU A 85 1.21 4.88 -8.06
CA GLU A 85 2.13 5.68 -8.86
C GLU A 85 1.39 6.54 -9.89
N GLU A 86 0.40 5.98 -10.58
CA GLU A 86 -0.39 6.74 -11.55
C GLU A 86 -1.19 7.86 -10.86
N VAL A 87 -1.79 7.57 -9.71
CA VAL A 87 -2.50 8.57 -8.90
C VAL A 87 -1.55 9.65 -8.38
N ALA A 88 -0.39 9.27 -7.83
CA ALA A 88 0.62 10.21 -7.37
C ALA A 88 1.12 11.11 -8.50
N LYS A 89 1.34 10.56 -9.69
CA LYS A 89 1.71 11.32 -10.89
C LYS A 89 0.63 12.32 -11.27
N LYS A 90 -0.64 11.92 -11.31
CA LYS A 90 -1.77 12.83 -11.61
C LYS A 90 -1.87 13.95 -10.59
N ILE A 91 -1.72 13.64 -9.29
CA ILE A 91 -1.70 14.65 -8.22
C ILE A 91 -0.55 15.64 -8.44
N ASN A 92 0.67 15.12 -8.67
CA ASN A 92 1.86 15.93 -8.93
C ASN A 92 1.67 16.83 -10.16
N ASP A 93 1.22 16.29 -11.29
CA ASP A 93 0.99 17.05 -12.52
C ASP A 93 -0.10 18.11 -12.35
N THR A 94 -1.11 17.85 -11.53
CA THR A 94 -2.17 18.80 -11.20
C THR A 94 -1.63 19.95 -10.33
N LEU A 95 -0.88 19.64 -9.26
CA LEU A 95 -0.50 20.63 -8.25
C LEU A 95 0.77 21.41 -8.61
N ARG A 96 1.70 20.82 -9.39
CA ARG A 96 3.02 21.40 -9.66
C ARG A 96 2.98 22.81 -10.23
N ASN A 97 2.04 23.08 -11.12
CA ASN A 97 1.94 24.36 -11.82
C ASN A 97 0.89 25.30 -11.21
N MET A 98 0.23 24.90 -10.12
CA MET A 98 -0.72 25.77 -9.44
C MET A 98 0.02 26.84 -8.62
N GLU A 99 -0.44 28.07 -8.72
CA GLU A 99 0.15 29.20 -7.99
C GLU A 99 -0.17 29.15 -6.49
N ARG A 100 0.83 29.46 -5.67
CA ARG A 100 0.64 29.61 -4.23
C ARG A 100 -0.03 30.95 -3.93
N LYS A 101 -1.19 30.91 -3.26
CA LYS A 101 -1.80 32.10 -2.67
C LYS A 101 -1.39 32.25 -1.21
N THR A 102 -1.02 33.46 -0.82
CA THR A 102 -0.57 33.78 0.55
C THR A 102 -1.68 34.37 1.44
N MET A 103 -2.79 34.83 0.85
CA MET A 103 -3.89 35.49 1.56
C MET A 103 -5.24 34.93 1.09
N ASN A 104 -6.26 34.96 1.97
CA ASN A 104 -7.64 34.52 1.69
C ASN A 104 -7.72 33.11 1.06
N GLN A 105 -6.94 32.18 1.62
CA GLN A 105 -6.76 30.83 1.10
C GLN A 105 -8.03 29.98 1.25
N SER A 106 -8.44 29.36 0.15
CA SER A 106 -9.37 28.24 0.15
C SER A 106 -8.69 26.95 0.65
N PHE A 107 -9.49 25.89 0.82
CA PHE A 107 -8.96 24.56 1.12
C PHE A 107 -7.97 24.07 0.05
N GLN A 108 -8.29 24.32 -1.22
CA GLN A 108 -7.44 23.96 -2.36
C GLN A 108 -6.12 24.72 -2.32
N ASP A 109 -6.14 26.02 -2.01
CA ASP A 109 -4.92 26.82 -1.90
C ASP A 109 -3.99 26.26 -0.81
N LYS A 110 -4.54 25.78 0.31
CA LYS A 110 -3.74 25.13 1.38
C LYS A 110 -3.10 23.82 0.94
N ILE A 111 -3.79 23.00 0.13
CA ILE A 111 -3.20 21.78 -0.45
C ILE A 111 -2.02 22.14 -1.36
N VAL A 112 -2.20 23.13 -2.23
CA VAL A 112 -1.15 23.62 -3.14
C VAL A 112 0.06 24.12 -2.34
N MET A 113 -0.17 24.89 -1.27
CA MET A 113 0.91 25.35 -0.40
C MET A 113 1.66 24.19 0.27
N ALA A 114 0.96 23.21 0.81
CA ALA A 114 1.58 22.04 1.44
C ALA A 114 2.44 21.25 0.43
N TYR A 115 1.91 21.03 -0.78
CA TYR A 115 2.65 20.40 -1.88
C TYR A 115 3.95 21.16 -2.19
N HIS A 116 3.88 22.46 -2.44
CA HIS A 116 5.07 23.27 -2.75
C HIS A 116 6.05 23.36 -1.57
N SER A 117 5.56 23.37 -0.32
CA SER A 117 6.43 23.31 0.86
C SER A 117 7.24 22.02 0.91
N CYS A 118 6.65 20.90 0.48
CA CYS A 118 7.34 19.61 0.40
C CYS A 118 8.37 19.58 -0.76
N MET A 119 8.04 20.17 -1.91
CA MET A 119 8.85 20.05 -3.12
C MET A 119 10.05 21.01 -3.19
N ASN A 120 10.01 22.14 -2.50
CA ASN A 120 11.03 23.19 -2.63
C ASN A 120 12.34 22.91 -1.86
N GLY A 121 12.47 21.74 -1.23
CA GLY A 121 13.62 21.41 -0.38
C GLY A 121 13.69 22.28 0.87
N ALA A 122 14.47 21.84 1.85
CA ALA A 122 14.63 22.52 3.11
C ALA A 122 16.07 22.39 3.60
N ASP A 123 16.53 23.35 4.41
CA ASP A 123 17.61 23.10 5.35
C ASP A 123 17.05 22.20 6.47
N GLU A 124 17.02 20.90 6.19
CA GLU A 124 16.36 19.89 7.02
C GLU A 124 16.90 19.88 8.45
N LEU A 125 18.22 20.02 8.61
CA LEU A 125 18.87 20.02 9.92
C LEU A 125 18.50 21.27 10.73
N HIS A 126 18.51 22.44 10.10
CA HIS A 126 18.11 23.67 10.77
C HIS A 126 16.62 23.65 11.15
N GLN A 127 15.75 23.18 10.25
CA GLN A 127 14.32 23.06 10.52
C GLN A 127 14.02 22.04 11.62
N LEU A 128 14.70 20.90 11.62
CA LEU A 128 14.59 19.89 12.68
C LEU A 128 15.01 20.49 14.02
N ASN A 129 16.15 21.19 14.09
CA ASN A 129 16.63 21.80 15.32
C ASN A 129 15.65 22.85 15.87
N ASN A 130 15.07 23.69 15.00
CA ASN A 130 14.06 24.67 15.41
C ASN A 130 12.75 24.02 15.87
N THR A 131 12.37 22.91 15.23
CA THR A 131 11.20 22.11 15.62
C THR A 131 11.41 21.50 17.00
N LEU A 132 12.58 20.88 17.24
CA LEU A 132 12.93 20.30 18.54
C LEU A 132 12.89 21.34 19.67
N LYS A 133 13.44 22.54 19.44
CA LYS A 133 13.37 23.66 20.40
C LYS A 133 11.93 24.08 20.69
N THR A 134 11.07 24.12 19.67
CA THR A 134 9.63 24.41 19.83
C THR A 134 8.99 23.45 20.82
N PHE A 135 9.39 22.17 20.81
CA PHE A 135 8.90 21.14 21.73
C PHE A 135 9.65 21.06 23.08
N GLY A 136 10.56 21.99 23.36
CA GLY A 136 11.31 22.03 24.63
C GLY A 136 12.58 21.17 24.63
N ILE A 137 13.00 20.65 23.48
CA ILE A 137 14.24 19.89 23.31
C ILE A 137 15.31 20.85 22.78
N ASN A 138 15.96 21.57 23.69
CA ASN A 138 17.00 22.55 23.34
C ASN A 138 18.32 21.90 22.90
N LYS A 139 18.64 20.75 23.49
CA LYS A 139 19.79 19.91 23.13
C LYS A 139 19.38 18.45 23.27
N TRP A 140 19.96 17.61 22.42
CA TRP A 140 19.73 16.18 22.51
C TRP A 140 20.47 15.60 23.74
N PRO A 141 19.78 14.98 24.70
CA PRO A 141 20.37 14.59 25.98
C PRO A 141 21.33 13.38 25.88
N MET A 142 21.35 12.66 24.75
CA MET A 142 22.37 11.61 24.51
C MET A 142 23.72 12.18 24.05
N MET A 143 23.87 13.50 23.92
CA MET A 143 25.18 14.10 23.64
C MET A 143 26.06 14.07 24.89
N LEU A 144 27.32 13.66 24.73
CA LEU A 144 28.27 13.34 25.81
C LEU A 144 28.48 14.44 26.88
N ASN A 145 28.07 15.69 26.61
CA ASN A 145 28.27 16.84 27.50
C ASN A 145 26.94 17.56 27.86
N SER A 146 25.79 16.91 27.75
CA SER A 146 24.51 17.53 28.10
C SER A 146 24.31 17.61 29.61
N THR A 147 24.18 18.84 30.14
CA THR A 147 23.77 19.11 31.53
C THR A 147 22.27 19.44 31.65
N GLU A 148 21.52 19.32 30.55
CA GLU A 148 20.11 19.70 30.49
C GLU A 148 19.25 18.72 31.32
N THR A 149 18.46 19.26 32.25
CA THR A 149 17.42 18.49 32.94
C THR A 149 16.13 18.62 32.15
N ILE A 150 15.78 17.59 31.39
CA ILE A 150 14.60 17.60 30.53
C ILE A 150 13.41 16.99 31.28
N LEU A 151 12.34 17.77 31.44
CA LEU A 151 11.06 17.26 31.94
C LEU A 151 10.32 16.53 30.81
N TRP A 152 10.69 15.27 30.61
CA TRP A 152 10.19 14.44 29.51
C TRP A 152 8.67 14.30 29.47
N THR A 153 7.99 14.35 30.61
CA THR A 153 6.53 14.30 30.67
C THR A 153 5.89 15.49 29.97
N GLU A 154 6.45 16.69 30.13
CA GLU A 154 5.96 17.91 29.50
C GLU A 154 6.32 17.95 28.02
N VAL A 155 7.54 17.54 27.67
CA VAL A 155 7.96 17.38 26.27
C VAL A 155 7.03 16.39 25.55
N TYR A 156 6.75 15.24 26.17
CA TYR A 156 5.83 14.23 25.62
C TYR A 156 4.42 14.77 25.46
N ARG A 157 3.88 15.43 26.50
CA ARG A 157 2.56 16.07 26.45
C ARG A 157 2.48 17.07 25.30
N LYS A 158 3.50 17.91 25.14
CA LYS A 158 3.55 18.93 24.09
C LYS A 158 3.64 18.31 22.70
N ILE A 159 4.55 17.37 22.49
CA ILE A 159 4.70 16.64 21.21
C ILE A 159 3.40 15.91 20.85
N ARG A 160 2.73 15.29 21.82
CA ARG A 160 1.46 14.59 21.57
C ARG A 160 0.32 15.53 21.21
N ILE A 161 0.12 16.60 21.98
CA ILE A 161 -1.03 17.49 21.81
C ILE A 161 -0.86 18.47 20.64
N GLU A 162 0.33 19.01 20.45
CA GLU A 162 0.59 20.03 19.41
C GLU A 162 1.13 19.41 18.12
N GLY A 163 1.91 18.32 18.21
CA GLY A 163 2.53 17.66 17.06
C GLY A 163 1.81 16.41 16.57
N ASP A 164 0.81 15.90 17.32
CA ASP A 164 0.14 14.61 17.07
C ASP A 164 1.11 13.42 16.89
N LEU A 165 2.28 13.49 17.53
CA LEU A 165 3.28 12.42 17.48
C LEU A 165 3.25 11.59 18.77
N SER A 166 3.39 10.28 18.62
CA SER A 166 3.48 9.32 19.72
C SER A 166 4.79 8.55 19.57
N PHE A 167 5.43 8.18 20.68
CA PHE A 167 6.67 7.38 20.62
C PHE A 167 6.87 6.42 21.80
N ILE A 168 6.08 6.53 22.86
CA ILE A 168 6.08 5.57 23.99
C ILE A 168 4.82 4.70 23.91
N PHE A 169 3.67 5.35 23.81
CA PHE A 169 2.36 4.73 23.62
C PHE A 169 1.50 5.63 22.72
N SER A 170 0.64 5.07 21.89
CA SER A 170 -0.36 5.88 21.18
C SER A 170 -1.51 6.21 22.13
N ILE A 171 -2.02 7.44 22.03
CA ILE A 171 -3.26 7.87 22.72
C ILE A 171 -4.25 8.32 21.67
N ASP A 172 -5.21 7.47 21.31
CA ASP A 172 -6.21 7.79 20.28
C ASP A 172 -7.61 7.94 20.88
N LEU A 173 -8.43 8.76 20.23
CA LEU A 173 -9.88 8.75 20.47
C LEU A 173 -10.55 7.82 19.46
N ARG A 174 -11.02 6.66 19.93
CA ARG A 174 -11.71 5.67 19.09
C ARG A 174 -13.17 5.51 19.49
N PRO A 175 -14.05 5.06 18.58
CA PRO A 175 -15.40 4.64 18.95
C PRO A 175 -15.33 3.60 20.06
N TYR A 176 -16.17 3.74 21.09
CA TYR A 176 -16.21 2.76 22.17
C TYR A 176 -16.85 1.45 21.66
N SER A 177 -16.18 0.33 21.87
CA SER A 177 -16.55 -0.97 21.26
C SER A 177 -17.96 -1.44 21.61
N HIS A 178 -18.47 -1.07 22.78
CA HIS A 178 -19.81 -1.45 23.24
C HIS A 178 -20.88 -0.40 22.91
N ASN A 179 -20.47 0.81 22.48
CA ASN A 179 -21.37 1.87 22.05
C ASN A 179 -20.62 2.86 21.14
N THR A 180 -20.79 2.70 19.83
CA THR A 180 -20.06 3.48 18.82
C THR A 180 -20.48 4.95 18.74
N SER A 181 -21.60 5.34 19.36
CA SER A 181 -21.99 6.74 19.55
C SER A 181 -21.16 7.44 20.63
N LYS A 182 -20.45 6.69 21.48
CA LYS A 182 -19.49 7.23 22.45
C LYS A 182 -18.06 7.10 21.92
N ARG A 183 -17.15 7.91 22.46
CA ARG A 183 -15.71 7.82 22.23
C ARG A 183 -15.03 7.35 23.51
N ALA A 184 -13.95 6.59 23.35
CA ALA A 184 -13.08 6.17 24.43
C ALA A 184 -11.64 6.59 24.12
N ILE A 185 -10.90 6.92 25.16
CA ILE A 185 -9.44 7.07 25.07
C ILE A 185 -8.86 5.66 24.99
N MET A 186 -8.13 5.39 23.92
CA MET A 186 -7.41 4.16 23.72
C MET A 186 -5.93 4.40 23.94
N LEU A 187 -5.33 3.64 24.84
CA LEU A 187 -3.90 3.61 25.09
C LEU A 187 -3.35 2.31 24.51
N ASP A 188 -2.41 2.40 23.58
CA ASP A 188 -1.78 1.22 22.99
C ASP A 188 -0.26 1.35 23.00
N LYS A 189 0.43 0.21 22.90
CA LYS A 189 1.88 0.18 22.72
C LYS A 189 2.21 0.90 21.40
N TYR A 190 3.18 1.79 21.42
CA TYR A 190 3.66 2.38 20.18
C TYR A 190 4.59 1.40 19.46
N GLU A 191 4.24 1.03 18.23
CA GLU A 191 5.05 0.14 17.39
C GLU A 191 6.06 0.95 16.58
N MET A 192 7.27 1.14 17.11
CA MET A 192 8.35 1.85 16.40
C MET A 192 9.08 0.98 15.36
N ILE A 193 8.93 -0.34 15.42
CA ILE A 193 9.74 -1.28 14.65
C ILE A 193 8.79 -2.35 14.11
N PRO A 194 8.79 -2.63 12.78
CA PRO A 194 8.16 -3.83 12.25
C PRO A 194 8.67 -5.03 13.03
N SER A 195 7.79 -5.97 13.40
CA SER A 195 8.23 -7.21 14.05
C SER A 195 9.36 -7.83 13.23
N PRO A 196 10.44 -8.35 13.86
CA PRO A 196 11.49 -9.05 13.14
C PRO A 196 10.87 -10.10 12.23
N ASP A 197 11.25 -10.09 10.96
CA ASP A 197 10.75 -11.07 10.00
C ASP A 197 11.39 -12.42 10.33
N PHE A 198 10.63 -13.29 10.99
CA PHE A 198 11.07 -14.65 11.34
C PHE A 198 10.92 -15.64 10.16
N SER A 199 10.60 -15.17 8.95
CA SER A 199 10.41 -16.03 7.77
C SER A 199 11.68 -16.63 7.16
N ASN A 200 12.86 -16.34 7.73
CA ASN A 200 14.16 -16.89 7.30
C ASN A 200 14.76 -17.95 8.25
N ASN A 201 13.94 -18.64 9.06
CA ASN A 201 14.36 -19.85 9.78
C ASN A 201 13.79 -21.12 9.14
#